data_AF-A0A2X1BU91-F1
#
_entry.id   AF-A0A2X1BU91-F1
#
_cell.length_a   1.000
_cell.length_b   1.000
_cell.length_c   1.000
_cell.angle_alpha   90.00
_cell.angle_beta   90.00
_cell.angle_gamma   90.00
#
_symmetry.space_group_name_H-M   'P 1'
#
loop_
_entity.id
_entity.type
_entity.pdbx_description
1 polymer ?
#
loop_
_entity_poly.entity_id
_entity_poly.type
_entity_poly.pdbx_seq_one_letter_code
_entity_poly.pdbx_strand_id
1 'polypeptide(L)' 'MANKKQTSKSIASKASKILKDGRYSKTAKSVAGSALAQTKKK' A
#
# COMPACT_ATOMS: atom_id res chain seq x y z
N MET A 1 12.32 -17.59 -0.60
CA MET A 1 11.01 -17.81 0.05
C MET A 1 10.16 -16.55 -0.14
N ALA A 2 9.06 -16.62 -0.90
CA ALA A 2 8.17 -15.47 -1.10
C ALA A 2 7.17 -15.34 0.07
N ASN A 3 6.95 -14.12 0.56
CA ASN A 3 5.99 -13.86 1.62
C ASN A 3 4.56 -14.12 1.12
N LYS A 4 3.87 -15.12 1.70
CA LYS A 4 2.49 -15.48 1.37
C LYS A 4 1.45 -14.61 2.08
N LYS A 5 1.85 -13.80 3.07
CA LYS A 5 0.96 -12.86 3.76
C LYS A 5 0.62 -11.74 2.77
N GLN A 6 -0.65 -11.38 2.69
CA GLN A 6 -1.15 -10.41 1.72
C GLN A 6 -1.99 -9.35 2.40
N THR A 7 -1.84 -8.13 1.93
CA THR A 7 -2.66 -7.00 2.35
C THR A 7 -4.06 -7.10 1.74
N SER A 8 -5.08 -6.83 2.55
CA SER A 8 -6.47 -6.87 2.11
C SER A 8 -6.78 -5.76 1.10
N LYS A 9 -7.79 -6.00 0.25
CA LYS A 9 -8.20 -5.08 -0.82
C LYS A 9 -8.59 -3.70 -0.30
N SER A 10 -9.21 -3.63 0.88
CA SER A 10 -9.60 -2.37 1.52
C SER A 10 -8.38 -1.52 1.90
N ILE A 11 -7.30 -2.15 2.39
CA ILE A 11 -6.06 -1.46 2.75
C ILE A 11 -5.30 -1.04 1.49
N ALA A 12 -5.30 -1.86 0.45
CA ALA A 12 -4.74 -1.50 -0.86
C ALA A 12 -5.35 -0.19 -1.41
N SER A 13 -6.68 -0.07 -1.35
CA SER A 13 -7.39 1.13 -1.80
C SER A 13 -7.03 2.36 -0.96
N LYS A 14 -6.86 2.22 0.36
CA LYS A 14 -6.43 3.30 1.24
C LYS A 14 -4.98 3.72 0.94
N ALA A 15 -4.07 2.77 0.76
CA ALA A 15 -2.69 3.04 0.40
C ALA A 15 -2.56 3.76 -0.96
N SER A 16 -3.36 3.37 -1.95
CA SER A 16 -3.41 4.07 -3.25
C SER A 16 -3.87 5.52 -3.11
N LYS A 17 -4.84 5.81 -2.23
CA LYS A 17 -5.26 7.18 -1.92
C LYS A 17 -4.13 7.98 -1.26
N ILE A 18 -3.41 7.39 -0.30
CA ILE A 18 -2.28 8.04 0.39
C ILE A 18 -1.16 8.40 -0.59
N LEU A 19 -0.85 7.54 -1.56
CA LEU A 19 0.16 7.82 -2.58
C LEU A 19 -0.24 8.98 -3.49
N LYS A 20 -1.52 9.07 -3.85
CA LYS A 20 -2.06 10.10 -4.75
C LYS A 20 -2.31 11.44 -4.06
N ASP A 21 -2.52 11.44 -2.75
CA ASP A 21 -2.81 12.64 -1.99
C ASP A 21 -1.52 13.40 -1.63
N GLY A 22 -1.46 14.67 -2.05
CA GLY A 22 -0.32 15.57 -1.86
C GLY A 22 -0.07 15.94 -0.39
N ARG A 23 -1.06 15.77 0.50
CA ARG A 23 -1.00 16.17 1.91
C ARG A 23 -0.21 15.19 2.79
N TYR A 24 0.06 13.98 2.31
CA TYR A 24 0.81 12.98 3.06
C TYR A 24 2.32 13.15 2.94
N SER A 25 3.02 12.97 4.07
CA SER A 25 4.47 13.02 4.15
C SER A 25 5.14 11.92 3.32
N LYS A 26 6.42 12.11 2.98
CA LYS A 26 7.23 11.14 2.25
C LYS A 26 7.25 9.77 2.93
N THR A 27 7.31 9.75 4.26
CA THR A 27 7.28 8.52 5.06
C THR A 27 5.95 7.79 4.91
N ALA A 28 4.81 8.50 4.99
CA ALA A 28 3.50 7.90 4.82
C ALA A 28 3.32 7.29 3.42
N LYS A 29 3.83 7.97 2.38
CA LYS A 29 3.84 7.46 1.01
C LYS A 29 4.73 6.21 0.87
N SER A 30 5.89 6.18 1.51
CA SER A 30 6.77 5.01 1.51
C SER A 30 6.08 3.78 2.12
N VAL A 31 5.45 3.94 3.29
CA VAL A 31 4.70 2.86 3.96
C VAL A 31 3.51 2.40 3.11
N ALA A 32 2.79 3.32 2.48
CA ALA A 32 1.69 2.99 1.58
C ALA A 32 2.16 2.20 0.34
N GLY A 33 3.33 2.55 -0.22
CA GLY A 33 3.96 1.80 -1.31
C GLY A 33 4.27 0.36 -0.92
N SER A 34 4.87 0.16 0.26
CA SER A 34 5.14 -1.18 0.80
C SER A 34 3.87 -2.00 1.01
N ALA A 35 2.80 -1.36 1.53
CA ALA A 35 1.51 -2.02 1.69
C ALA A 35 0.90 -2.44 0.34
N LEU A 36 1.02 -1.60 -0.70
CA LEU A 36 0.56 -1.93 -2.06
C LEU A 36 1.34 -3.07 -2.70
N ALA A 37 2.66 -3.13 -2.49
CA ALA A 37 3.50 -4.21 -2.99
C ALA A 37 3.12 -5.59 -2.41
N GLN A 38 2.51 -5.60 -1.24
CA GLN A 38 2.02 -6.82 -0.55
C GLN A 38 0.57 -7.16 -0.90
N THR A 39 -0.06 -6.46 -1.85
CA THR A 39 -1.45 -6.73 -2.24
C THR A 39 -1.57 -7.89 -3.22
N LYS A 40 -2.65 -8.66 -3.09
CA LYS A 40 -2.93 -9.80 -3.96
C LYS A 40 -3.24 -9.29 -5.37
N LYS A 41 -2.40 -9.63 -6.35
CA LYS A 41 -2.73 -9.46 -7.77
C LYS A 41 -3.95 -10.32 -8.09
N LYS A 42 -4.88 -9.75 -8.84
CA LYS A 42 -6.10 -10.42 -9.27
C LYS A 42 -5.80 -11.40 -10.39
#